data_AF-A0A2M8TBM8-F1
#
_entry.id   AF-A0A2M8TBM8-F1
#
_cell.length_a   1.000
_cell.length_b   1.000
_cell.length_c   1.000
_cell.angle_alpha   90.00
_cell.angle_beta   90.00
_cell.angle_gamma   90.00
#
_symmetry.space_group_name_H-M   'P 1'
#
loop_
_entity.id
_entity.type
_entity.pdbx_description
1 polymer ?
#
loop_
_entity_poly.entity_id
_entity_poly.type
_entity_poly.pdbx_seq_one_letter_code
_entity_poly.pdbx_strand_id
1 'polypeptide(L)'
;MASYEILSIGDKLKNLREKYNVRQDDIAGGDITRNLISQIEHGKANLTRNAAEIILKNLKKICVQKHIKVDESIEYLMEDEKSQANKILDDYIKELKDLSVYKDGSFTEKLTEVEGFLTNWNLVDKKIVIFELAGDYFSNANDFYNSSLYYEKAKALMDVNVYTEDLVSILRKLSMIYSYMDKYEENIKCCDFALNQFGDKLSEQYRSIFLFNSSLCYSGLKKYNIALDRLKKLEPIIKGTNTDKYCEVLGQEGFCLGMLEKHNEALDVFSRILKLVSEDNLELRVLVMFNLVDAYINLGNIDMAKQYLEKIAQTIDKVPHTAKSIPYLYREVGKIHKKLNEIVTAKSYYLKSLDYAKTYKQYNIVRSVLNDLFDIYIIDNDDKSINEVKDMFLLNVGNEQKVDVQLMNKLFEYYLNQKDYETLKEIQKFIKLYMKGRGYNVI
;
A
#
# COMPACT_ATOMS: atom_id res chain seq x y z
N MET A 1 10.51 -2.89 -28.51
CA MET A 1 11.01 -2.06 -27.38
C MET A 1 12.18 -1.27 -27.94
N ALA A 2 12.11 0.07 -27.89
CA ALA A 2 13.27 0.87 -28.22
C ALA A 2 14.28 0.65 -27.09
N SER A 3 15.37 -0.07 -27.37
CA SER A 3 16.49 -0.13 -26.42
C SER A 3 17.08 1.27 -26.38
N TYR A 4 16.98 1.95 -25.24
CA TYR A 4 17.64 3.24 -25.07
C TYR A 4 19.17 3.00 -25.08
N GLU A 5 19.81 3.31 -26.20
CA GLU A 5 21.25 3.17 -26.36
C GLU A 5 21.93 4.45 -25.85
N ILE A 6 22.77 4.31 -24.82
CA ILE A 6 23.62 5.40 -24.33
C ILE A 6 24.93 5.38 -25.11
N LEU A 7 25.26 6.51 -25.74
CA LEU A 7 26.44 6.63 -26.59
C LEU A 7 27.47 7.53 -25.93
N SER A 8 28.73 7.12 -25.98
CA SER A 8 29.85 7.98 -25.60
C SER A 8 29.95 9.17 -26.57
N ILE A 9 30.62 10.25 -26.15
CA ILE A 9 30.88 11.40 -27.05
C ILE A 9 31.66 10.96 -28.30
N GLY A 10 32.59 10.02 -28.14
CA GLY A 10 33.37 9.47 -29.24
C GLY A 10 32.50 8.70 -30.24
N ASP A 11 31.61 7.85 -29.75
CA ASP A 11 30.68 7.10 -30.59
C ASP A 11 29.67 8.00 -31.29
N LYS A 12 29.15 9.03 -30.61
CA LYS A 12 28.28 10.03 -31.26
C LYS A 12 29.01 10.78 -32.37
N LEU A 13 30.26 11.17 -32.15
CA LEU A 13 31.07 11.83 -33.18
C LEU A 13 31.33 10.91 -34.36
N LYS A 14 31.66 9.64 -34.10
CA LYS A 14 31.86 8.62 -35.13
C LYS A 14 30.56 8.36 -35.92
N ASN A 15 29.44 8.17 -35.24
CA ASN A 15 28.11 7.96 -35.83
C ASN A 15 27.68 9.17 -36.68
N LEU A 16 27.94 10.39 -36.21
CA LEU A 16 27.71 11.62 -36.97
C LEU A 16 28.51 11.60 -38.29
N ARG A 17 29.79 11.21 -38.19
CA ARG A 17 30.69 11.15 -39.34
C ARG A 17 30.26 10.10 -40.36
N GLU A 18 29.84 8.93 -39.90
CA GLU A 18 29.32 7.84 -40.72
C GLU A 18 27.97 8.20 -41.37
N LYS A 19 27.04 8.77 -40.60
CA LYS A 19 25.72 9.23 -41.09
C LYS A 19 25.84 10.20 -42.27
N TYR A 20 26.80 11.13 -42.21
CA TYR A 20 27.00 12.14 -43.26
C TYR A 20 28.08 11.78 -44.28
N ASN A 21 28.69 10.60 -44.15
CA ASN A 21 29.77 10.10 -45.00
C ASN A 21 30.88 11.15 -45.20
N VAL A 22 31.48 11.58 -44.08
CA VAL A 22 32.61 12.52 -44.04
C VAL A 22 33.81 11.89 -43.34
N ARG A 23 35.02 12.37 -43.60
CA ARG A 23 36.28 11.91 -42.97
C ARG A 23 36.62 12.78 -41.76
N GLN A 24 37.53 12.30 -40.92
CA GLN A 24 38.04 13.06 -39.77
C GLN A 24 38.68 14.39 -40.22
N ASP A 25 39.44 14.37 -41.32
CA ASP A 25 40.07 15.56 -41.91
C ASP A 25 39.03 16.59 -42.37
N ASP A 26 37.89 16.12 -42.90
CA ASP A 26 36.84 16.98 -43.43
C ASP A 26 36.19 17.84 -42.33
N ILE A 27 35.89 17.22 -41.19
CA ILE A 27 35.28 17.92 -40.04
C ILE A 27 36.31 18.71 -39.21
N ALA A 28 37.58 18.32 -39.28
CA ALA A 28 38.68 19.07 -38.68
C ALA A 28 38.89 20.41 -39.40
N GLY A 29 38.78 20.42 -40.74
CA GLY A 29 38.73 21.64 -41.57
C GLY A 29 39.96 22.56 -41.50
N GLY A 30 41.05 22.12 -40.86
CA GLY A 30 42.25 22.92 -40.58
C GLY A 30 42.16 23.78 -39.32
N ASP A 31 40.97 23.96 -38.75
CA ASP A 31 40.72 24.73 -37.52
C ASP A 31 41.11 23.94 -36.25
N ILE A 32 41.02 22.61 -36.33
CA ILE A 32 41.53 21.66 -35.33
C ILE A 32 42.28 20.51 -36.02
N THR A 33 43.04 19.72 -35.26
CA THR A 33 43.82 18.63 -35.86
C THR A 33 42.98 17.36 -36.03
N ARG A 34 43.20 16.63 -37.12
CA ARG A 34 42.63 15.27 -37.32
C ARG A 34 42.94 14.34 -36.15
N ASN A 35 44.15 14.45 -35.59
CA ASN A 35 44.56 13.66 -34.43
C ASN A 35 43.66 13.93 -33.21
N LEU A 36 43.25 15.18 -32.99
CA LEU A 36 42.30 15.52 -31.93
C LEU A 36 40.94 14.84 -32.16
N ILE A 37 40.40 14.87 -33.39
CA ILE A 37 39.17 14.15 -33.73
C ILE A 37 39.30 12.66 -33.44
N SER A 38 40.40 12.04 -33.87
CA SER A 38 40.68 10.63 -33.62
C SER A 38 40.78 10.32 -32.12
N GLN A 39 41.46 11.17 -31.34
CA GLN A 39 41.55 11.00 -29.90
C GLN A 39 40.19 11.11 -29.22
N ILE A 40 39.31 12.00 -29.68
CA ILE A 40 37.93 12.12 -29.17
C ILE A 40 37.11 10.88 -29.51
N GLU A 41 37.13 10.42 -30.77
CA GLU A 41 36.40 9.21 -31.21
C GLU A 41 36.80 7.95 -30.43
N HIS A 42 38.04 7.88 -29.94
CA HIS A 42 38.54 6.74 -29.15
C HIS A 42 38.52 7.00 -27.62
N GLY A 43 37.86 8.05 -27.15
CA GLY A 43 37.74 8.39 -25.72
C GLY A 43 39.05 8.80 -25.04
N LYS A 44 40.08 9.15 -25.82
CA LYS A 44 41.41 9.60 -25.32
C LYS A 44 41.48 11.11 -25.08
N ALA A 45 40.52 11.88 -25.59
CA ALA A 45 40.42 13.33 -25.38
C ALA A 45 38.96 13.76 -25.21
N ASN A 46 38.70 14.74 -24.35
CA ASN A 46 37.37 15.32 -24.16
C ASN A 46 37.02 16.29 -25.30
N LEU A 47 35.76 16.28 -25.75
CA LEU A 47 35.24 17.24 -26.70
C LEU A 47 34.92 18.57 -25.99
N THR A 48 35.63 19.64 -26.37
CA THR A 48 35.32 21.00 -25.88
C THR A 48 34.19 21.64 -26.70
N ARG A 49 33.50 22.63 -26.14
CA ARG A 49 32.43 23.36 -26.85
C ARG A 49 32.93 23.99 -28.14
N ASN A 50 34.10 24.64 -28.09
CA ASN A 50 34.72 25.24 -29.26
C ASN A 50 35.02 24.18 -30.35
N ALA A 51 35.55 23.01 -29.95
CA ALA A 51 35.81 21.93 -30.92
C ALA A 51 34.51 21.37 -31.51
N ALA A 52 33.45 21.21 -30.71
CA ALA A 52 32.12 20.79 -31.18
C ALA A 52 31.51 21.79 -32.18
N GLU A 53 31.64 23.09 -31.90
CA GLU A 53 31.19 24.17 -32.78
C GLU A 53 31.94 24.16 -34.13
N ILE A 54 33.26 23.98 -34.09
CA ILE A 54 34.10 23.85 -35.29
C ILE A 54 33.67 22.62 -36.12
N ILE A 55 33.53 21.45 -35.48
CA ILE A 55 33.10 20.21 -36.12
C ILE A 55 31.75 20.39 -36.81
N LEU A 56 30.74 20.92 -36.10
CA LEU A 56 29.39 21.09 -36.66
C LEU A 56 29.33 22.18 -37.74
N LYS A 57 30.11 23.26 -37.61
CA LYS A 57 30.24 24.29 -38.64
C LYS A 57 30.81 23.70 -39.94
N ASN A 58 31.89 22.92 -39.83
CA ASN A 58 32.53 22.28 -40.98
C ASN A 58 31.63 21.22 -41.61
N LEU A 59 30.97 20.40 -40.79
CA LEU A 59 29.97 19.44 -41.25
C LEU A 59 28.85 20.13 -42.03
N LYS A 60 28.23 21.18 -41.48
CA LYS A 60 27.16 21.94 -42.16
C LYS A 60 27.63 22.51 -43.49
N LYS A 61 28.84 23.06 -43.55
CA LYS A 61 29.41 23.58 -44.81
C LYS A 61 29.52 22.48 -45.88
N ILE A 62 29.99 21.29 -45.52
CA ILE A 62 30.12 20.15 -46.43
C ILE A 62 28.73 19.64 -46.85
N CYS A 63 27.80 19.50 -45.91
CA CYS A 63 26.46 19.00 -46.19
C CYS A 63 25.64 19.96 -47.05
N VAL A 64 25.82 21.29 -46.90
CA VAL A 64 25.21 22.29 -47.80
C VAL A 64 25.68 22.09 -49.25
N GLN A 65 26.97 21.80 -49.47
CA GLN A 65 27.51 21.50 -50.81
C GLN A 65 26.96 20.19 -51.39
N LYS A 66 26.60 19.23 -50.52
CA LYS A 66 25.99 17.95 -50.89
C LYS A 66 24.45 17.99 -50.95
N HIS A 67 23.82 19.14 -50.71
CA HIS A 67 22.37 19.30 -50.56
C HIS A 67 21.75 18.38 -49.49
N ILE A 68 22.49 18.10 -48.41
CA ILE A 68 22.04 17.31 -47.27
C ILE A 68 21.74 18.25 -46.09
N LYS A 69 20.59 18.05 -45.42
CA LYS A 69 20.26 18.77 -44.19
C LYS A 69 20.92 18.10 -42.99
N VAL A 70 21.55 18.91 -42.13
CA VAL A 70 22.11 18.49 -40.85
C VAL A 70 21.13 18.90 -39.76
N ASP A 71 20.62 17.92 -39.01
CA ASP A 71 19.60 18.14 -37.96
C ASP A 71 20.21 18.08 -36.55
N GLU A 72 21.46 17.66 -36.41
CA GLU A 72 22.16 17.54 -35.13
C GLU A 72 22.58 18.89 -34.57
N SER A 73 22.41 19.01 -33.25
CA SER A 73 22.79 20.18 -32.47
C SER A 73 24.12 19.96 -31.75
N ILE A 74 24.69 21.08 -31.28
CA ILE A 74 25.87 21.05 -30.40
C ILE A 74 25.51 20.29 -29.12
N GLU A 75 24.31 20.50 -28.61
CA GLU A 75 23.78 19.86 -27.41
C GLU A 75 23.74 18.34 -27.56
N TYR A 76 23.27 17.81 -28.70
CA TYR A 76 23.30 16.37 -28.97
C TYR A 76 24.73 15.81 -28.91
N LEU A 77 25.68 16.47 -29.59
CA LEU A 77 27.06 15.96 -29.65
C LEU A 77 27.75 16.04 -28.28
N MET A 78 27.49 17.10 -27.52
CA MET A 78 28.12 17.35 -26.23
C MET A 78 27.45 16.65 -25.04
N GLU A 79 26.25 16.07 -25.21
CA GLU A 79 25.53 15.43 -24.11
C GLU A 79 26.30 14.25 -23.50
N ASP A 80 26.66 14.31 -22.22
CA ASP A 80 27.34 13.19 -21.58
C ASP A 80 26.38 11.99 -21.33
N GLU A 81 26.98 10.84 -21.04
CA GLU A 81 26.24 9.59 -20.85
C GLU A 81 25.32 9.64 -19.62
N LYS A 82 25.72 10.40 -18.58
CA LYS A 82 24.91 10.60 -17.38
C LYS A 82 23.63 11.39 -17.68
N SER A 83 23.72 12.40 -18.55
CA SER A 83 22.60 13.21 -19.01
C SER A 83 21.65 12.40 -19.88
N GLN A 84 22.19 11.56 -20.78
CA GLN A 84 21.40 10.59 -21.54
C GLN A 84 20.65 9.62 -20.61
N ALA A 85 21.35 9.01 -19.66
CA ALA A 85 20.74 8.13 -18.66
C ALA A 85 19.64 8.84 -17.85
N ASN A 86 19.86 10.11 -17.50
CA ASN A 86 18.87 10.90 -16.77
C ASN A 86 17.57 11.08 -17.57
N LYS A 87 17.66 11.39 -18.88
CA LYS A 87 16.50 11.49 -19.77
C LYS A 87 15.76 10.16 -19.91
N ILE A 88 16.51 9.06 -20.08
CA ILE A 88 15.94 7.72 -20.17
C ILE A 88 15.17 7.36 -18.88
N LEU A 89 15.73 7.68 -17.71
CA LEU A 89 15.03 7.47 -16.44
C LEU A 89 13.78 8.35 -16.30
N ASP A 90 13.79 9.57 -16.85
CA ASP A 90 12.60 10.42 -16.89
C ASP A 90 11.48 9.80 -17.73
N ASP A 91 11.81 9.23 -18.87
CA ASP A 91 10.86 8.50 -19.72
C ASP A 91 10.34 7.24 -19.00
N TYR A 92 11.21 6.47 -18.36
CA TYR A 92 10.80 5.33 -17.54
C TYR A 92 9.90 5.70 -16.37
N ILE A 93 10.17 6.80 -15.67
CA ILE A 93 9.30 7.29 -14.59
C ILE A 93 7.91 7.62 -15.14
N LYS A 94 7.83 8.24 -16.32
CA LYS A 94 6.56 8.54 -16.98
C LYS A 94 5.82 7.26 -17.36
N GLU A 95 6.50 6.31 -18.01
CA GLU A 95 5.92 5.01 -18.38
C GLU A 95 5.42 4.24 -17.15
N LEU A 96 6.18 4.20 -16.05
CA LEU A 96 5.75 3.54 -14.81
C LEU A 96 4.50 4.21 -14.20
N LYS A 97 4.42 5.54 -14.22
CA LYS A 97 3.22 6.26 -13.77
C LYS A 97 2.01 5.89 -14.63
N ASP A 98 2.17 5.88 -15.94
CA ASP A 98 1.10 5.52 -16.88
C ASP A 98 0.67 4.06 -16.70
N LEU A 99 1.60 3.15 -16.41
CA LEU A 99 1.32 1.74 -16.19
C LEU A 99 0.70 1.43 -14.81
N SER A 100 0.90 2.31 -13.82
CA SER A 100 0.48 2.08 -12.43
C SER A 100 -1.03 1.93 -12.23
N VAL A 101 -1.83 2.35 -13.22
CA VAL A 101 -3.30 2.22 -13.18
C VAL A 101 -3.80 0.84 -13.63
N TYR A 102 -2.97 0.06 -14.32
CA TYR A 102 -3.32 -1.27 -14.81
C TYR A 102 -2.92 -2.36 -13.81
N LYS A 103 -3.67 -3.48 -13.81
CA LYS A 103 -3.46 -4.62 -12.89
C LYS A 103 -3.07 -5.91 -13.63
N ASP A 104 -2.44 -5.77 -14.80
CA ASP A 104 -2.18 -6.86 -15.75
C ASP A 104 -0.71 -7.30 -15.83
N GLY A 105 0.12 -6.90 -14.86
CA GLY A 105 1.54 -7.28 -14.77
C GLY A 105 2.49 -6.42 -15.60
N SER A 106 1.98 -5.58 -16.49
CA SER A 106 2.76 -4.66 -17.33
C SER A 106 3.68 -3.75 -16.50
N PHE A 107 3.19 -3.23 -15.38
CA PHE A 107 3.99 -2.41 -14.45
C PHE A 107 5.20 -3.20 -13.91
N THR A 108 5.01 -4.46 -13.51
CA THR A 108 6.09 -5.28 -12.92
C THR A 108 7.14 -5.68 -13.95
N GLU A 109 6.73 -5.96 -15.19
CA GLU A 109 7.66 -6.20 -16.30
C GLU A 109 8.50 -4.95 -16.55
N LYS A 110 7.85 -3.77 -16.62
CA LYS A 110 8.55 -2.52 -16.83
C LYS A 110 9.47 -2.17 -15.67
N LEU A 111 9.04 -2.36 -14.43
CA LEU A 111 9.87 -2.12 -13.26
C LEU A 111 11.14 -2.98 -13.27
N THR A 112 11.05 -4.23 -13.73
CA THR A 112 12.20 -5.13 -13.86
C THR A 112 13.21 -4.62 -14.89
N GLU A 113 12.74 -4.13 -16.04
CA GLU A 113 13.57 -3.46 -17.05
C GLU A 113 14.30 -2.25 -16.45
N VAL A 114 13.57 -1.41 -15.73
CA VAL A 114 14.09 -0.19 -15.10
C VAL A 114 15.12 -0.52 -14.01
N GLU A 115 14.84 -1.49 -13.14
CA GLU A 115 15.80 -1.94 -12.12
C GLU A 115 17.08 -2.52 -12.76
N GLY A 116 16.95 -3.23 -13.89
CA GLY A 116 18.08 -3.67 -14.70
C GLY A 116 18.93 -2.50 -15.19
N PHE A 117 18.32 -1.45 -15.73
CA PHE A 117 19.02 -0.25 -16.17
C PHE A 117 19.74 0.49 -15.02
N LEU A 118 19.10 0.57 -13.86
CA LEU A 118 19.60 1.21 -12.65
C LEU A 118 20.81 0.52 -12.00
N THR A 119 21.14 -0.72 -12.40
CA THR A 119 22.38 -1.39 -11.98
C THR A 119 23.63 -0.70 -12.52
N ASN A 120 23.54 -0.15 -13.74
CA ASN A 120 24.65 0.51 -14.42
C ASN A 120 24.64 2.04 -14.23
N TRP A 121 23.46 2.63 -14.01
CA TRP A 121 23.27 4.09 -13.90
C TRP A 121 22.73 4.49 -12.53
N ASN A 122 23.65 4.76 -11.59
CA ASN A 122 23.30 5.08 -10.21
C ASN A 122 22.93 6.57 -10.02
N LEU A 123 21.74 6.96 -10.48
CA LEU A 123 21.16 8.29 -10.26
C LEU A 123 20.22 8.26 -9.04
N VAL A 124 20.74 8.64 -7.88
CA VAL A 124 20.08 8.50 -6.56
C VAL A 124 18.68 9.12 -6.54
N ASP A 125 18.54 10.37 -7.00
CA ASP A 125 17.27 11.09 -6.97
C ASP A 125 16.19 10.38 -7.82
N LYS A 126 16.58 9.82 -8.97
CA LYS A 126 15.68 9.04 -9.83
C LYS A 126 15.33 7.70 -9.21
N LYS A 127 16.29 7.01 -8.58
CA LYS A 127 16.05 5.74 -7.87
C LYS A 127 15.02 5.90 -6.78
N ILE A 128 15.12 6.97 -5.98
CA ILE A 128 14.15 7.28 -4.93
C ILE A 128 12.73 7.38 -5.52
N VAL A 129 12.55 8.16 -6.59
CA VAL A 129 11.24 8.35 -7.24
C VAL A 129 10.70 7.02 -7.79
N ILE A 130 11.54 6.23 -8.44
CA ILE A 130 11.16 4.92 -9.01
C ILE A 130 10.74 3.94 -7.91
N PHE A 131 11.51 3.88 -6.81
CA PHE A 131 11.19 3.02 -5.68
C PHE A 131 9.94 3.48 -4.93
N GLU A 132 9.71 4.79 -4.81
CA GLU A 132 8.45 5.31 -4.27
C GLU A 132 7.25 4.91 -5.14
N LEU A 133 7.35 5.05 -6.46
CA LEU A 133 6.30 4.63 -7.40
C LEU A 133 6.01 3.13 -7.34
N ALA A 134 7.06 2.31 -7.25
CA ALA A 134 6.90 0.87 -7.05
C ALA A 134 6.19 0.57 -5.72
N GLY A 135 6.60 1.23 -4.63
CA GLY A 135 5.94 1.10 -3.34
C GLY A 135 4.45 1.47 -3.38
N ASP A 136 4.11 2.57 -4.06
CA ASP A 136 2.73 3.03 -4.26
C ASP A 136 1.91 2.03 -5.08
N TYR A 137 2.46 1.51 -6.18
CA TYR A 137 1.82 0.49 -7.00
C TYR A 137 1.49 -0.77 -6.20
N PHE A 138 2.47 -1.32 -5.47
CA PHE A 138 2.25 -2.52 -4.66
C PHE A 138 1.30 -2.26 -3.49
N SER A 139 1.32 -1.06 -2.89
CA SER A 139 0.32 -0.65 -1.89
C SER A 139 -1.10 -0.71 -2.47
N ASN A 140 -1.31 -0.17 -3.67
CA ASN A 140 -2.62 -0.16 -4.34
C ASN A 140 -3.06 -1.56 -4.79
N ALA A 141 -2.10 -2.47 -5.00
CA ALA A 141 -2.35 -3.89 -5.26
C ALA A 141 -2.59 -4.72 -3.98
N ASN A 142 -2.53 -4.11 -2.79
CA ASN A 142 -2.52 -4.78 -1.47
C ASN A 142 -1.36 -5.77 -1.26
N ASP A 143 -0.29 -5.65 -2.05
CA ASP A 143 0.97 -6.37 -1.83
C ASP A 143 1.85 -5.56 -0.86
N PHE A 144 1.45 -5.58 0.41
CA PHE A 144 2.10 -4.78 1.44
C PHE A 144 3.55 -5.19 1.69
N TYR A 145 3.92 -6.45 1.41
CA TYR A 145 5.30 -6.90 1.53
C TYR A 145 6.20 -6.18 0.51
N ASN A 146 5.86 -6.26 -0.78
CA ASN A 146 6.65 -5.57 -1.81
C ASN A 146 6.56 -4.04 -1.64
N SER A 147 5.41 -3.52 -1.23
CA SER A 147 5.27 -2.09 -0.92
C SER A 147 6.28 -1.64 0.14
N SER A 148 6.37 -2.36 1.27
CA SER A 148 7.33 -2.07 2.33
C SER A 148 8.78 -2.18 1.86
N LEU A 149 9.09 -3.18 1.03
CA LEU A 149 10.43 -3.39 0.49
C LEU A 149 10.88 -2.19 -0.36
N TYR A 150 10.04 -1.72 -1.27
CA TYR A 150 10.39 -0.60 -2.15
C TYR A 150 10.46 0.73 -1.41
N TYR A 151 9.59 0.99 -0.43
CA TYR A 151 9.74 2.19 0.40
C TYR A 151 11.01 2.15 1.28
N GLU A 152 11.40 0.98 1.83
CA GLU A 152 12.67 0.86 2.55
C GLU A 152 13.88 1.03 1.62
N LYS A 153 13.82 0.54 0.36
CA LYS A 153 14.84 0.83 -0.66
C LYS A 153 14.96 2.34 -0.92
N ALA A 154 13.84 3.06 -1.03
CA ALA A 154 13.84 4.52 -1.20
C ALA A 154 14.46 5.23 0.02
N LYS A 155 14.00 4.88 1.23
CA LYS A 155 14.51 5.43 2.49
C LYS A 155 16.00 5.19 2.68
N ALA A 156 16.52 4.02 2.29
CA ALA A 156 17.94 3.68 2.40
C ALA A 156 18.86 4.56 1.54
N LEU A 157 18.30 5.25 0.54
CA LEU A 157 19.03 6.19 -0.33
C LEU A 157 18.99 7.64 0.18
N MET A 158 18.19 7.94 1.21
CA MET A 158 18.02 9.28 1.75
C MET A 158 18.91 9.52 2.98
N ASP A 159 19.37 10.75 3.17
CA ASP A 159 20.01 11.15 4.43
C ASP A 159 18.94 11.33 5.52
N VAL A 160 18.83 10.33 6.40
CA VAL A 160 17.85 10.29 7.48
C VAL A 160 18.06 11.38 8.54
N ASN A 161 19.22 12.05 8.56
CA ASN A 161 19.50 13.14 9.51
C ASN A 161 18.98 14.50 9.01
N VAL A 162 18.68 14.62 7.73
CA VAL A 162 18.23 15.86 7.09
C VAL A 162 16.71 15.81 6.90
N TYR A 163 16.03 16.86 7.35
CA TYR A 163 14.60 17.02 7.07
C TYR A 163 14.39 17.26 5.57
N THR A 164 13.63 16.38 4.92
CA THR A 164 13.06 16.61 3.60
C THR A 164 11.60 16.15 3.58
N GLU A 165 10.76 16.85 2.81
CA GLU A 165 9.36 16.45 2.63
C GLU A 165 9.23 15.02 2.06
N ASP A 166 10.13 14.64 1.15
CA ASP A 166 10.16 13.31 0.55
C ASP A 166 10.46 12.23 1.60
N LEU A 167 11.42 12.45 2.50
CA LEU A 167 11.71 11.50 3.58
C LEU A 167 10.51 11.34 4.52
N VAL A 168 9.88 12.45 4.91
CA VAL A 168 8.70 12.40 5.79
C VAL A 168 7.52 11.72 5.08
N SER A 169 7.35 11.94 3.78
CA SER A 169 6.36 11.24 2.95
C SER A 169 6.61 9.73 2.93
N ILE A 170 7.85 9.28 2.71
CA ILE A 170 8.22 7.85 2.74
C ILE A 170 7.99 7.24 4.13
N LEU A 171 8.39 7.92 5.21
CA LEU A 171 8.14 7.46 6.59
C LEU A 171 6.64 7.35 6.88
N ARG A 172 5.83 8.31 6.40
CA ARG A 172 4.37 8.24 6.52
C ARG A 172 3.83 7.00 5.80
N LYS A 173 4.26 6.75 4.55
CA LYS A 173 3.86 5.58 3.76
C LYS A 173 4.27 4.27 4.47
N LEU A 174 5.51 4.16 4.92
CA LEU A 174 6.00 3.02 5.69
C LEU A 174 5.19 2.76 6.95
N SER A 175 4.87 3.80 7.74
CA SER A 175 4.04 3.63 8.94
C SER A 175 2.70 2.97 8.60
N MET A 176 2.01 3.45 7.56
CA MET A 176 0.74 2.88 7.13
C MET A 176 0.88 1.41 6.68
N ILE A 177 1.87 1.11 5.85
CA ILE A 177 2.12 -0.27 5.37
C ILE A 177 2.45 -1.22 6.52
N TYR A 178 3.31 -0.81 7.45
CA TYR A 178 3.63 -1.63 8.62
C TYR A 178 2.40 -1.92 9.48
N SER A 179 1.47 -0.96 9.60
CA SER A 179 0.20 -1.19 10.28
C SER A 179 -0.65 -2.25 9.56
N TYR A 180 -0.74 -2.21 8.22
CA TYR A 180 -1.48 -3.22 7.43
C TYR A 180 -0.84 -4.61 7.43
N MET A 181 0.46 -4.69 7.71
CA MET A 181 1.19 -5.96 7.85
C MET A 181 1.16 -6.53 9.27
N ASP A 182 0.46 -5.88 10.21
CA ASP A 182 0.50 -6.18 11.65
C ASP A 182 1.93 -6.12 12.25
N LYS A 183 2.82 -5.37 11.61
CA LYS A 183 4.19 -5.08 12.06
C LYS A 183 4.19 -3.85 12.96
N TYR A 184 3.53 -3.98 14.11
CA TYR A 184 3.26 -2.86 15.01
C TYR A 184 4.54 -2.25 15.58
N GLU A 185 5.54 -3.06 15.93
CA GLU A 185 6.82 -2.59 16.44
C GLU A 185 7.59 -1.76 15.41
N GLU A 186 7.63 -2.18 14.14
CA GLU A 186 8.28 -1.45 13.05
C GLU A 186 7.55 -0.14 12.74
N ASN A 187 6.22 -0.14 12.74
CA ASN A 187 5.43 1.08 12.63
C ASN A 187 5.80 2.08 13.74
N ILE A 188 5.80 1.61 15.00
CA ILE A 188 6.07 2.47 16.16
C ILE A 188 7.48 3.05 16.05
N LYS A 189 8.49 2.25 15.73
CA LYS A 189 9.87 2.73 15.50
C LYS A 189 9.93 3.78 14.40
N CYS A 190 9.21 3.57 13.30
CA CYS A 190 9.15 4.53 12.19
C CYS A 190 8.48 5.86 12.61
N CYS A 191 7.34 5.79 13.30
CA CYS A 191 6.63 6.98 13.79
C CYS A 191 7.44 7.74 14.84
N ASP A 192 8.03 7.04 15.81
CA ASP A 192 8.84 7.63 16.86
C ASP A 192 10.13 8.24 16.30
N PHE A 193 10.74 7.60 15.30
CA PHE A 193 11.86 8.20 14.58
C PHE A 193 11.47 9.55 13.99
N ALA A 194 10.37 9.62 13.22
CA ALA A 194 9.92 10.86 12.62
C ALA A 194 9.61 11.94 13.67
N LEU A 195 8.82 11.59 14.69
CA LEU A 195 8.39 12.51 15.76
C LEU A 195 9.58 13.05 16.57
N ASN A 196 10.57 12.21 16.88
CA ASN A 196 11.72 12.61 17.70
C ASN A 196 12.79 13.35 16.89
N GLN A 197 13.09 12.88 15.68
CA GLN A 197 14.16 13.45 14.85
C GLN A 197 13.79 14.83 14.31
N PHE A 198 12.53 14.99 13.89
CA PHE A 198 12.09 16.21 13.21
C PHE A 198 11.27 17.13 14.12
N GLY A 199 10.62 16.60 15.16
CA GLY A 199 9.96 17.39 16.20
C GLY A 199 9.08 18.50 15.63
N ASP A 200 9.45 19.76 15.93
CA ASP A 200 8.70 20.95 15.53
C ASP A 200 8.87 21.32 14.04
N LYS A 201 9.77 20.66 13.30
CA LYS A 201 9.88 20.82 11.85
C LYS A 201 8.77 20.09 11.10
N LEU A 202 8.13 19.09 11.74
CA LEU A 202 6.98 18.40 11.14
C LEU A 202 5.78 19.33 11.07
N SER A 203 5.10 19.32 9.93
CA SER A 203 3.78 19.93 9.84
C SER A 203 2.81 19.24 10.81
N GLU A 204 1.80 19.99 11.29
CA GLU A 204 0.75 19.44 12.14
C GLU A 204 0.04 18.25 11.48
N GLN A 205 -0.08 18.26 10.16
CA GLN A 205 -0.63 17.14 9.39
C GLN A 205 0.21 15.87 9.56
N TYR A 206 1.53 15.93 9.34
CA TYR A 206 2.39 14.75 9.50
C TYR A 206 2.48 14.31 10.95
N ARG A 207 2.61 15.26 11.89
CA ARG A 207 2.62 14.98 13.32
C ARG A 207 1.34 14.25 13.73
N SER A 208 0.19 14.67 13.20
CA SER A 208 -1.09 14.03 13.45
C SER A 208 -1.11 12.59 12.97
N ILE A 209 -0.63 12.33 11.75
CA ILE A 209 -0.59 10.99 11.17
C ILE A 209 0.31 10.05 11.97
N PHE A 210 1.51 10.48 12.36
CA PHE A 210 2.42 9.63 13.14
C PHE A 210 1.91 9.34 14.55
N LEU A 211 1.30 10.33 15.22
CA LEU A 211 0.65 10.11 16.52
C LEU A 211 -0.51 9.12 16.41
N PHE A 212 -1.36 9.29 15.39
CA PHE A 212 -2.50 8.42 15.18
C PHE A 212 -2.07 6.98 14.83
N ASN A 213 -1.21 6.81 13.83
CA ASN A 213 -0.75 5.49 13.38
C ASN A 213 -0.02 4.73 14.50
N SER A 214 0.86 5.39 15.26
CA SER A 214 1.53 4.77 16.39
C SER A 214 0.55 4.43 17.52
N SER A 215 -0.47 5.25 17.78
CA SER A 215 -1.50 4.94 18.78
C SER A 215 -2.28 3.68 18.44
N LEU A 216 -2.67 3.49 17.17
CA LEU A 216 -3.32 2.27 16.70
C LEU A 216 -2.44 1.04 16.90
N CYS A 217 -1.13 1.15 16.60
CA CYS A 217 -0.18 0.06 16.78
C CYS A 217 0.08 -0.25 18.26
N TYR A 218 0.16 0.76 19.13
CA TYR A 218 0.22 0.53 20.58
C TYR A 218 -1.05 -0.18 21.08
N SER A 219 -2.23 0.19 20.58
CA SER A 219 -3.49 -0.53 20.87
C SER A 219 -3.45 -1.98 20.37
N GLY A 220 -2.93 -2.24 19.17
CA GLY A 220 -2.72 -3.59 18.64
C GLY A 220 -1.81 -4.45 19.53
N LEU A 221 -0.79 -3.83 20.13
CA LEU A 221 0.08 -4.45 21.14
C LEU A 221 -0.50 -4.46 22.56
N LYS A 222 -1.78 -4.10 22.72
CA LYS A 222 -2.50 -4.00 24.00
C LYS A 222 -1.87 -3.03 25.01
N LYS A 223 -1.06 -2.08 24.53
CA LYS A 223 -0.42 -1.01 25.33
C LYS A 223 -1.33 0.21 25.39
N TYR A 224 -2.56 0.02 25.87
CA TYR A 224 -3.64 1.02 25.78
C TYR A 224 -3.34 2.34 26.51
N ASN A 225 -2.60 2.31 27.62
CA ASN A 225 -2.19 3.54 28.31
C ASN A 225 -1.30 4.42 27.40
N ILE A 226 -0.36 3.82 26.68
CA ILE A 226 0.54 4.56 25.76
C ILE A 226 -0.22 5.06 24.55
N ALA A 227 -1.13 4.24 24.00
CA ALA A 227 -2.01 4.65 22.92
C ALA A 227 -2.85 5.88 23.32
N LEU A 228 -3.46 5.85 24.50
CA LEU A 228 -4.25 6.95 25.05
C LEU A 228 -3.41 8.22 25.24
N ASP A 229 -2.16 8.11 25.71
CA ASP A 229 -1.27 9.26 25.84
C ASP A 229 -0.92 9.91 24.49
N ARG A 230 -0.80 9.09 23.42
CA ARG A 230 -0.61 9.61 22.05
C ARG A 230 -1.86 10.30 21.53
N LEU A 231 -3.02 9.71 21.76
CA LEU A 231 -4.32 10.27 21.33
C LEU A 231 -4.61 11.60 22.04
N LYS A 232 -4.35 11.70 23.36
CA LYS A 232 -4.50 12.97 24.09
C LYS A 232 -3.60 14.09 23.59
N LYS A 233 -2.40 13.76 23.08
CA LYS A 233 -1.51 14.74 22.42
C LYS A 233 -2.04 15.14 21.04
N LEU A 234 -2.75 14.24 20.36
CA LEU A 234 -3.34 14.46 19.05
C LEU A 234 -4.66 15.24 19.11
N GLU A 235 -5.48 15.00 20.13
CA GLU A 235 -6.81 15.59 20.32
C GLU A 235 -6.84 17.12 20.07
N PRO A 236 -5.97 17.95 20.71
CA PRO A 236 -6.02 19.40 20.52
C PRO A 236 -5.63 19.84 19.11
N ILE A 237 -4.82 19.05 18.40
CA ILE A 237 -4.38 19.35 17.03
C ILE A 237 -5.56 19.15 16.05
N ILE A 238 -6.37 18.11 16.26
CA ILE A 238 -7.41 17.73 15.30
C ILE A 238 -8.77 18.41 15.56
N LYS A 239 -9.06 18.78 16.81
CA LYS A 239 -10.39 19.25 17.28
C LYS A 239 -11.01 20.38 16.43
N GLY A 240 -10.20 21.27 15.87
CA GLY A 240 -10.66 22.39 15.04
C GLY A 240 -10.55 22.18 13.53
N THR A 241 -10.08 21.02 13.08
CA THR A 241 -9.71 20.80 11.66
C THR A 241 -10.81 20.09 10.88
N ASN A 242 -11.31 18.97 11.40
CA ASN A 242 -12.30 18.12 10.73
C ASN A 242 -13.05 17.29 11.79
N THR A 243 -14.37 17.44 11.84
CA THR A 243 -15.22 16.79 12.84
C THR A 243 -15.17 15.27 12.76
N ASP A 244 -15.11 14.69 11.57
CA ASP A 244 -15.08 13.22 11.40
C ASP A 244 -13.75 12.64 11.90
N LYS A 245 -12.61 13.24 11.53
CA LYS A 245 -11.28 12.85 12.05
C LYS A 245 -11.19 13.04 13.56
N TYR A 246 -11.83 14.09 14.06
CA TYR A 246 -11.88 14.32 15.49
C TYR A 246 -12.68 13.23 16.22
N CYS A 247 -13.83 12.86 15.68
CA CYS A 247 -14.64 11.75 16.20
C CYS A 247 -13.89 10.42 16.11
N GLU A 248 -13.06 10.20 15.09
CA GLU A 248 -12.21 9.02 14.97
C GLU A 248 -11.18 8.93 16.10
N VAL A 249 -10.49 10.04 16.41
CA VAL A 249 -9.54 10.12 17.54
C VAL A 249 -10.26 9.84 18.86
N LEU A 250 -11.39 10.50 19.11
CA LEU A 250 -12.20 10.24 20.31
C LEU A 250 -12.68 8.78 20.37
N GLY A 251 -13.04 8.19 19.23
CA GLY A 251 -13.46 6.79 19.15
C GLY A 251 -12.35 5.85 19.60
N GLN A 252 -11.11 6.11 19.19
CA GLN A 252 -9.94 5.35 19.64
C GLN A 252 -9.61 5.58 21.12
N GLU A 253 -9.83 6.79 21.65
CA GLU A 253 -9.68 7.05 23.09
C GLU A 253 -10.70 6.25 23.89
N GLY A 254 -11.98 6.29 23.49
CA GLY A 254 -13.06 5.52 24.10
C GLY A 254 -12.79 4.02 24.05
N PHE A 255 -12.27 3.51 22.92
CA PHE A 255 -11.84 2.12 22.79
C PHE A 255 -10.74 1.77 23.79
N CYS A 256 -9.67 2.58 23.88
CA CYS A 256 -8.57 2.36 24.82
C CYS A 256 -9.07 2.37 26.27
N LEU A 257 -9.97 3.29 26.63
CA LEU A 257 -10.60 3.35 27.95
C LEU A 257 -11.41 2.08 28.24
N GLY A 258 -12.20 1.60 27.27
CA GLY A 258 -12.94 0.35 27.40
C GLY A 258 -12.04 -0.86 27.63
N MET A 259 -10.92 -0.95 26.90
CA MET A 259 -9.93 -2.02 27.09
C MET A 259 -9.14 -1.93 28.40
N LEU A 260 -9.14 -0.75 29.04
CA LEU A 260 -8.61 -0.52 30.38
C LEU A 260 -9.69 -0.70 31.47
N GLU A 261 -10.85 -1.26 31.12
CA GLU A 261 -12.01 -1.47 32.01
C GLU A 261 -12.60 -0.17 32.58
N LYS A 262 -12.25 0.98 31.99
CA LYS A 262 -12.78 2.31 32.34
C LYS A 262 -14.07 2.59 31.57
N HIS A 263 -15.05 1.70 31.72
CA HIS A 263 -16.25 1.69 30.89
C HIS A 263 -17.10 2.97 31.03
N ASN A 264 -17.17 3.59 32.22
CA ASN A 264 -17.87 4.86 32.40
C ASN A 264 -17.20 6.01 31.62
N GLU A 265 -15.86 6.12 31.68
CA GLU A 265 -15.12 7.13 30.91
C GLU A 265 -15.30 6.89 29.39
N ALA A 266 -15.32 5.62 28.95
CA ALA A 266 -15.59 5.28 27.56
C ALA A 266 -17.01 5.70 27.12
N LEU A 267 -18.03 5.46 27.95
CA LEU A 267 -19.41 5.89 27.69
C LEU A 267 -19.51 7.41 27.52
N ASP A 268 -18.81 8.19 28.36
CA ASP A 268 -18.79 9.65 28.26
C ASP A 268 -18.21 10.11 26.91
N VAL A 269 -17.11 9.48 26.49
CA VAL A 269 -16.46 9.76 25.19
C VAL A 269 -17.39 9.41 24.03
N PHE A 270 -17.98 8.21 23.99
CA PHE A 270 -18.87 7.81 22.91
C PHE A 270 -20.15 8.64 22.86
N SER A 271 -20.70 9.01 24.02
CA SER A 271 -21.86 9.91 24.11
C SER A 271 -21.54 11.30 23.57
N ARG A 272 -20.32 11.80 23.80
CA ARG A 272 -19.83 13.05 23.21
C ARG A 272 -19.72 12.93 21.68
N ILE A 273 -19.20 11.82 21.15
CA ILE A 273 -19.13 11.61 19.69
C ILE A 273 -20.52 11.65 19.07
N LEU A 274 -21.53 10.97 19.65
CA LEU A 274 -22.91 10.98 19.14
C LEU A 274 -23.55 12.37 19.09
N LYS A 275 -23.10 13.31 19.94
CA LYS A 275 -23.54 14.71 19.93
C LYS A 275 -22.82 15.56 18.87
N LEU A 276 -21.61 15.19 18.48
CA LEU A 276 -20.78 15.92 17.53
C LEU A 276 -21.02 15.48 16.08
N VAL A 277 -21.23 14.18 15.87
CA VAL A 277 -21.41 13.60 14.54
C VAL A 277 -22.75 14.01 13.93
N SER A 278 -22.73 14.35 12.64
CA SER A 278 -23.95 14.66 11.87
C SER A 278 -24.93 13.49 11.90
N GLU A 279 -26.24 13.78 11.94
CA GLU A 279 -27.29 12.76 11.86
C GLU A 279 -27.24 11.98 10.55
N ASP A 280 -26.75 12.59 9.46
CA ASP A 280 -26.61 11.95 8.15
C ASP A 280 -25.42 10.98 8.08
N ASN A 281 -24.44 11.08 9.00
CA ASN A 281 -23.31 10.16 9.05
C ASN A 281 -23.71 8.88 9.82
N LEU A 282 -24.63 8.13 9.22
CA LEU A 282 -25.24 6.93 9.79
C LEU A 282 -24.19 5.86 10.12
N GLU A 283 -23.15 5.73 9.28
CA GLU A 283 -22.08 4.76 9.48
C GLU A 283 -21.30 5.01 10.78
N LEU A 284 -20.77 6.23 10.96
CA LEU A 284 -20.03 6.58 12.17
C LEU A 284 -20.92 6.49 13.42
N ARG A 285 -22.20 6.87 13.31
CA ARG A 285 -23.16 6.72 14.40
C ARG A 285 -23.34 5.26 14.81
N VAL A 286 -23.51 4.33 13.85
CA VAL A 286 -23.63 2.90 14.14
C VAL A 286 -22.35 2.36 14.81
N LEU A 287 -21.17 2.75 14.31
CA LEU A 287 -19.89 2.35 14.91
C LEU A 287 -19.78 2.79 16.38
N VAL A 288 -20.16 4.03 16.68
CA VAL A 288 -20.13 4.56 18.06
C VAL A 288 -21.15 3.86 18.94
N MET A 289 -22.34 3.55 18.40
CA MET A 289 -23.36 2.79 19.12
C MET A 289 -22.89 1.36 19.45
N PHE A 290 -22.11 0.70 18.61
CA PHE A 290 -21.51 -0.60 18.97
C PHE A 290 -20.64 -0.52 20.22
N ASN A 291 -19.81 0.51 20.31
CA ASN A 291 -18.93 0.69 21.45
C ASN A 291 -19.72 1.04 22.72
N LEU A 292 -20.81 1.80 22.60
CA LEU A 292 -21.75 2.03 23.72
C LEU A 292 -22.37 0.72 24.21
N VAL A 293 -22.85 -0.12 23.27
CA VAL A 293 -23.44 -1.41 23.61
C VAL A 293 -22.43 -2.29 24.34
N ASP A 294 -21.21 -2.41 23.85
CA ASP A 294 -20.17 -3.20 24.51
C ASP A 294 -19.85 -2.66 25.91
N ALA A 295 -19.70 -1.35 26.06
CA ALA A 295 -19.46 -0.72 27.36
C ALA A 295 -20.62 -0.96 28.35
N TYR A 296 -21.88 -0.87 27.92
CA TYR A 296 -23.04 -1.19 28.76
C TYR A 296 -23.11 -2.66 29.14
N ILE A 297 -22.80 -3.59 28.23
CA ILE A 297 -22.72 -5.02 28.52
C ILE A 297 -21.68 -5.28 29.60
N ASN A 298 -20.48 -4.70 29.47
CA ASN A 298 -19.40 -4.87 30.45
C ASN A 298 -19.74 -4.27 31.82
N LEU A 299 -20.59 -3.24 31.88
CA LEU A 299 -21.15 -2.68 33.12
C LEU A 299 -22.35 -3.47 33.67
N GLY A 300 -22.80 -4.52 32.99
CA GLY A 300 -23.99 -5.30 33.35
C GLY A 300 -25.32 -4.58 33.08
N ASN A 301 -25.31 -3.43 32.40
CA ASN A 301 -26.52 -2.67 32.06
C ASN A 301 -27.11 -3.17 30.73
N ILE A 302 -27.69 -4.38 30.78
CA ILE A 302 -28.23 -5.07 29.60
C ILE A 302 -29.40 -4.30 28.96
N ASP A 303 -30.21 -3.60 29.75
CA ASP A 303 -31.36 -2.84 29.24
C ASP A 303 -30.91 -1.69 28.33
N MET A 304 -29.89 -0.93 28.73
CA MET A 304 -29.32 0.14 27.89
C MET A 304 -28.64 -0.43 26.65
N ALA A 305 -27.92 -1.56 26.78
CA ALA A 305 -27.34 -2.26 25.64
C ALA A 305 -28.40 -2.65 24.61
N LYS A 306 -29.54 -3.19 25.05
CA LYS A 306 -30.66 -3.55 24.17
C LYS A 306 -31.30 -2.34 23.50
N GLN A 307 -31.50 -1.23 24.21
CA GLN A 307 -32.02 0.01 23.61
C GLN A 307 -31.12 0.53 22.48
N TYR A 308 -29.79 0.48 22.64
CA TYR A 308 -28.88 0.87 21.57
C TYR A 308 -28.83 -0.15 20.42
N LEU A 309 -28.97 -1.45 20.70
CA LEU A 309 -29.11 -2.47 19.66
C LEU A 309 -30.36 -2.26 18.80
N GLU A 310 -31.48 -1.89 19.40
CA GLU A 310 -32.70 -1.53 18.66
C GLU A 310 -32.48 -0.32 17.75
N LYS A 311 -31.81 0.73 18.27
CA LYS A 311 -31.42 1.90 17.45
C LYS A 311 -30.50 1.52 16.31
N ILE A 312 -29.54 0.63 16.54
CA ILE A 312 -28.65 0.11 15.49
C ILE A 312 -29.47 -0.62 14.42
N ALA A 313 -30.38 -1.52 14.81
CA ALA A 313 -31.22 -2.25 13.87
C ALA A 313 -32.08 -1.32 12.99
N GLN A 314 -32.60 -0.22 13.56
CA GLN A 314 -33.37 0.79 12.83
C GLN A 314 -32.52 1.68 11.90
N THR A 315 -31.21 1.74 12.13
CA THR A 315 -30.28 2.63 11.43
C THR A 315 -29.46 1.91 10.37
N ILE A 316 -29.03 0.68 10.64
CA ILE A 316 -28.10 -0.08 9.80
C ILE A 316 -28.64 -0.33 8.40
N ASP A 317 -29.94 -0.59 8.26
CA ASP A 317 -30.60 -0.81 6.96
C ASP A 317 -30.73 0.49 6.14
N LYS A 318 -30.49 1.67 6.75
CA LYS A 318 -30.51 2.99 6.08
C LYS A 318 -29.11 3.45 5.67
N VAL A 319 -28.05 2.78 6.14
CA VAL A 319 -26.68 3.09 5.72
C VAL A 319 -26.60 2.81 4.21
N PRO A 320 -26.11 3.75 3.38
CA PRO A 320 -26.07 3.57 1.93
C PRO A 320 -25.40 2.26 1.56
N HIS A 321 -26.05 1.45 0.72
CA HIS A 321 -25.47 0.16 0.32
C HIS A 321 -24.11 0.31 -0.35
N THR A 322 -23.83 1.44 -1.00
CA THR A 322 -22.51 1.77 -1.55
C THR A 322 -21.38 1.84 -0.52
N ALA A 323 -21.71 1.92 0.78
CA ALA A 323 -20.73 1.90 1.85
C ALA A 323 -20.10 0.49 1.96
N LYS A 324 -18.80 0.43 1.69
CA LYS A 324 -18.01 -0.81 1.78
C LYS A 324 -17.94 -1.37 3.21
N SER A 325 -18.39 -0.63 4.23
CA SER A 325 -18.41 -1.05 5.62
C SER A 325 -19.63 -1.88 6.00
N ILE A 326 -20.69 -1.92 5.19
CA ILE A 326 -21.93 -2.67 5.47
C ILE A 326 -21.67 -4.12 5.94
N PRO A 327 -20.80 -4.91 5.27
CA PRO A 327 -20.50 -6.27 5.74
C PRO A 327 -19.95 -6.30 7.16
N TYR A 328 -19.05 -5.37 7.48
CA TYR A 328 -18.48 -5.25 8.82
C TYR A 328 -19.55 -4.89 9.85
N LEU A 329 -20.42 -3.91 9.56
CA LEU A 329 -21.47 -3.49 10.48
C LEU A 329 -22.41 -4.63 10.84
N TYR A 330 -22.92 -5.39 9.86
CA TYR A 330 -23.79 -6.53 10.15
C TYR A 330 -23.08 -7.64 10.93
N ARG A 331 -21.78 -7.87 10.67
CA ARG A 331 -21.01 -8.84 11.43
C ARG A 331 -20.88 -8.44 12.90
N GLU A 332 -20.60 -7.16 13.17
CA GLU A 332 -20.48 -6.68 14.55
C GLU A 332 -21.81 -6.77 15.30
N VAL A 333 -22.95 -6.48 14.65
CA VAL A 333 -24.29 -6.76 15.24
C VAL A 333 -24.42 -8.25 15.59
N GLY A 334 -24.05 -9.14 14.66
CA GLY A 334 -24.08 -10.59 14.87
C GLY A 334 -23.24 -11.03 16.09
N LYS A 335 -22.03 -10.49 16.23
CA LYS A 335 -21.17 -10.75 17.40
C LYS A 335 -21.79 -10.31 18.70
N ILE A 336 -22.39 -9.12 18.74
CA ILE A 336 -23.01 -8.61 19.96
C ILE A 336 -24.17 -9.53 20.37
N HIS A 337 -25.05 -9.90 19.43
CA HIS A 337 -26.12 -10.87 19.71
C HIS A 337 -25.57 -12.23 20.17
N LYS A 338 -24.48 -12.73 19.57
CA LYS A 338 -23.80 -13.95 20.04
C LYS A 338 -23.30 -13.80 21.48
N LYS A 339 -22.73 -12.64 21.83
CA LYS A 339 -22.26 -12.29 23.19
C LYS A 339 -23.40 -12.24 24.21
N LEU A 340 -24.61 -11.85 23.76
CA LEU A 340 -25.86 -11.87 24.53
C LEU A 340 -26.57 -13.24 24.53
N ASN A 341 -25.96 -14.27 23.94
CA ASN A 341 -26.54 -15.61 23.78
C ASN A 341 -27.82 -15.66 22.91
N GLU A 342 -28.01 -14.66 22.03
CA GLU A 342 -29.12 -14.55 21.08
C GLU A 342 -28.73 -15.17 19.73
N ILE A 343 -28.45 -16.49 19.73
CA ILE A 343 -27.77 -17.22 18.65
C ILE A 343 -28.52 -17.15 17.30
N VAL A 344 -29.85 -17.27 17.31
CA VAL A 344 -30.68 -17.19 16.08
C VAL A 344 -30.53 -15.83 15.40
N THR A 345 -30.59 -14.75 16.19
CA THR A 345 -30.42 -13.38 15.71
C THR A 345 -28.99 -13.16 15.20
N ALA A 346 -27.99 -13.66 15.93
CA ALA A 346 -26.59 -13.61 15.51
C ALA A 346 -26.38 -14.25 14.14
N LYS A 347 -26.90 -15.48 13.93
CA LYS A 347 -26.86 -16.21 12.66
C LYS A 347 -27.47 -15.40 11.51
N SER A 348 -28.64 -14.79 11.72
CA SER A 348 -29.30 -13.95 10.71
C SER A 348 -28.43 -12.77 10.27
N TYR A 349 -27.80 -12.07 11.21
CA TYR A 349 -26.91 -10.96 10.92
C TYR A 349 -25.58 -11.38 10.27
N TYR A 350 -25.02 -12.52 10.67
CA TYR A 350 -23.86 -13.09 9.99
C TYR A 350 -24.17 -13.46 8.54
N LEU A 351 -25.34 -14.03 8.25
CA LEU A 351 -25.75 -14.33 6.88
C LEU A 351 -25.90 -13.05 6.03
N LYS A 352 -26.49 -11.98 6.58
CA LYS A 352 -26.52 -10.66 5.91
C LYS A 352 -25.10 -10.15 5.62
N SER A 353 -24.21 -10.21 6.61
CA SER A 353 -22.81 -9.82 6.44
C SER A 353 -22.10 -10.59 5.32
N LEU A 354 -22.31 -11.91 5.28
CA LEU A 354 -21.71 -12.80 4.27
C LEU A 354 -22.16 -12.44 2.85
N ASP A 355 -23.44 -12.12 2.66
CA ASP A 355 -24.01 -11.76 1.36
C ASP A 355 -23.38 -10.47 0.78
N TYR A 356 -23.35 -9.40 1.59
CA TYR A 356 -22.68 -8.16 1.18
C TYR A 356 -21.17 -8.34 1.02
N ALA A 357 -20.50 -9.12 1.89
CA ALA A 357 -19.05 -9.37 1.80
C ALA A 357 -18.68 -10.04 0.48
N LYS A 358 -19.48 -11.01 0.02
CA LYS A 358 -19.31 -11.66 -1.29
C LYS A 358 -19.52 -10.67 -2.43
N THR A 359 -20.57 -9.86 -2.36
CA THR A 359 -20.89 -8.84 -3.37
C THR A 359 -19.74 -7.84 -3.53
N TYR A 360 -19.13 -7.41 -2.43
CA TYR A 360 -18.00 -6.48 -2.43
C TYR A 360 -16.62 -7.15 -2.54
N LYS A 361 -16.57 -8.47 -2.71
CA LYS A 361 -15.32 -9.25 -2.78
C LYS A 361 -14.39 -8.98 -1.58
N GLN A 362 -14.97 -8.82 -0.39
CA GLN A 362 -14.27 -8.60 0.88
C GLN A 362 -13.98 -9.94 1.53
N TYR A 363 -13.04 -10.67 0.93
CA TYR A 363 -12.68 -12.03 1.31
C TYR A 363 -12.24 -12.18 2.78
N ASN A 364 -11.71 -11.10 3.37
CA ASN A 364 -11.28 -11.08 4.77
C ASN A 364 -12.48 -11.14 5.72
N ILE A 365 -13.57 -10.44 5.38
CA ILE A 365 -14.82 -10.48 6.13
C ILE A 365 -15.53 -11.80 5.88
N VAL A 366 -15.57 -12.29 4.63
CA VAL A 366 -16.09 -13.64 4.31
C VAL A 366 -15.45 -14.68 5.22
N ARG A 367 -14.11 -14.74 5.24
CA ARG A 367 -13.34 -15.65 6.09
C ARG A 367 -13.75 -15.56 7.56
N SER A 368 -13.86 -14.34 8.08
CA SER A 368 -14.19 -14.14 9.48
C SER A 368 -15.64 -14.55 9.82
N VAL A 369 -16.59 -14.26 8.94
CA VAL A 369 -18.00 -14.64 9.10
C VAL A 369 -18.18 -16.15 8.98
N LEU A 370 -17.44 -16.82 8.09
CA LEU A 370 -17.47 -18.28 7.97
C LEU A 370 -17.04 -18.97 9.27
N ASN A 371 -16.02 -18.46 9.96
CA ASN A 371 -15.66 -18.96 11.30
C ASN A 371 -16.81 -18.79 12.30
N ASP A 372 -17.43 -17.60 12.32
CA ASP A 372 -18.51 -17.29 13.25
C ASP A 372 -19.76 -18.17 13.01
N LEU A 373 -20.09 -18.43 11.75
CA LEU A 373 -21.18 -19.32 11.32
C LEU A 373 -20.88 -20.79 11.57
N PHE A 374 -19.64 -21.23 11.32
CA PHE A 374 -19.22 -22.61 11.58
C PHE A 374 -19.48 -23.00 13.03
N ASP A 375 -19.09 -22.14 13.98
CA ASP A 375 -19.31 -22.40 15.41
C ASP A 375 -20.81 -22.54 15.75
N ILE A 376 -21.67 -21.77 15.09
CA ILE A 376 -23.13 -21.87 15.28
C ILE A 376 -23.65 -23.17 14.68
N TYR A 377 -23.22 -23.55 13.48
CA TYR A 377 -23.68 -24.78 12.82
C TYR A 377 -23.23 -26.05 13.55
N ILE A 378 -22.09 -26.01 14.22
CA ILE A 378 -21.66 -27.09 15.13
C ILE A 378 -22.65 -27.23 16.29
N ILE A 379 -23.06 -26.12 16.92
CA ILE A 379 -24.03 -26.12 18.01
C ILE A 379 -25.40 -26.63 17.53
N ASP A 380 -25.81 -26.20 16.33
CA ASP A 380 -27.08 -26.59 15.71
C ASP A 380 -27.08 -28.04 15.15
N ASN A 381 -25.92 -28.71 15.10
CA ASN A 381 -25.70 -29.98 14.37
C ASN A 381 -26.17 -29.91 12.91
N ASP A 382 -25.90 -28.79 12.23
CA ASP A 382 -26.30 -28.54 10.85
C ASP A 382 -25.18 -28.93 9.86
N ASP A 383 -25.04 -30.25 9.63
CA ASP A 383 -24.00 -30.82 8.77
C ASP A 383 -24.05 -30.30 7.34
N LYS A 384 -25.25 -29.97 6.84
CA LYS A 384 -25.43 -29.39 5.51
C LYS A 384 -24.76 -28.02 5.44
N SER A 385 -25.06 -27.14 6.39
CA SER A 385 -24.48 -25.80 6.41
C SER A 385 -22.98 -25.81 6.70
N ILE A 386 -22.47 -26.79 7.44
CA ILE A 386 -21.02 -27.01 7.61
C ILE A 386 -20.33 -27.36 6.27
N ASN A 387 -20.96 -28.20 5.45
CA ASN A 387 -20.47 -28.48 4.10
C ASN A 387 -20.48 -27.23 3.22
N GLU A 388 -21.52 -26.39 3.31
CA GLU A 388 -21.57 -25.11 2.58
C GLU A 388 -20.45 -24.16 3.02
N VAL A 389 -20.12 -24.11 4.33
CA VAL A 389 -18.97 -23.35 4.85
C VAL A 389 -17.64 -23.86 4.28
N LYS A 390 -17.46 -25.19 4.19
CA LYS A 390 -16.28 -25.81 3.57
C LYS A 390 -16.10 -25.34 2.13
N ASP A 391 -17.15 -25.44 1.32
CA ASP A 391 -17.08 -25.08 -0.10
C ASP A 391 -16.76 -23.59 -0.29
N MET A 392 -17.38 -22.73 0.53
CA MET A 392 -17.08 -21.30 0.52
C MET A 392 -15.65 -20.98 0.99
N PHE A 393 -15.12 -21.71 1.98
CA PHE A 393 -13.74 -21.57 2.43
C PHE A 393 -12.76 -21.89 1.28
N LEU A 394 -12.96 -23.00 0.56
CA LEU A 394 -12.10 -23.38 -0.56
C LEU A 394 -12.15 -22.34 -1.70
N LEU A 395 -13.36 -21.84 -2.02
CA LEU A 395 -13.52 -20.75 -2.99
C LEU A 395 -12.80 -19.47 -2.55
N ASN A 396 -12.89 -19.12 -1.26
CA ASN A 396 -12.25 -17.93 -0.70
C ASN A 396 -10.71 -18.03 -0.76
N VAL A 397 -10.12 -19.19 -0.45
CA VAL A 397 -8.67 -19.43 -0.56
C VAL A 397 -8.18 -19.21 -2.00
N GLY A 398 -8.95 -19.66 -2.99
CA GLY A 398 -8.62 -19.44 -4.41
C GLY A 398 -8.50 -17.96 -4.80
N ASN A 399 -9.33 -17.10 -4.20
CA ASN A 399 -9.38 -15.67 -4.53
C ASN A 399 -8.50 -14.79 -3.65
N GLU A 400 -8.49 -15.04 -2.34
CA GLU A 400 -7.90 -14.15 -1.32
C GLU A 400 -6.38 -14.26 -1.24
N GLN A 401 -5.83 -15.34 -1.80
CA GLN A 401 -4.42 -15.64 -1.68
C GLN A 401 -3.91 -15.74 -0.23
N LYS A 402 -4.78 -15.97 0.75
CA LYS A 402 -4.43 -16.30 2.14
C LYS A 402 -5.30 -17.43 2.64
N VAL A 403 -4.70 -18.31 3.44
CA VAL A 403 -5.38 -19.48 4.00
C VAL A 403 -5.75 -19.19 5.46
N ASP A 404 -7.02 -19.37 5.81
CA ASP A 404 -7.46 -19.35 7.20
C ASP A 404 -7.04 -20.64 7.91
N VAL A 405 -5.97 -20.58 8.68
CA VAL A 405 -5.49 -21.75 9.44
C VAL A 405 -6.49 -22.13 10.54
N GLN A 406 -7.19 -21.17 11.14
CA GLN A 406 -8.14 -21.44 12.22
C GLN A 406 -9.37 -22.19 11.68
N LEU A 407 -10.00 -21.67 10.62
CA LEU A 407 -11.16 -22.33 10.02
C LEU A 407 -10.77 -23.68 9.40
N MET A 408 -9.58 -23.76 8.79
CA MET A 408 -9.07 -25.04 8.29
C MET A 408 -9.01 -26.06 9.42
N ASN A 409 -8.34 -25.75 10.54
CA ASN A 409 -8.22 -26.69 11.65
C ASN A 409 -9.59 -27.12 12.20
N LYS A 410 -10.55 -26.19 12.32
CA LYS A 410 -11.93 -26.50 12.73
C LYS A 410 -12.62 -27.49 11.77
N LEU A 411 -12.47 -27.29 10.46
CA LEU A 411 -13.01 -28.21 9.45
C LEU A 411 -12.35 -29.58 9.54
N PHE A 412 -11.02 -29.63 9.67
CA PHE A 412 -10.28 -30.89 9.82
C PHE A 412 -10.72 -31.66 11.06
N GLU A 413 -10.85 -31.00 12.21
CA GLU A 413 -11.29 -31.63 13.45
C GLU A 413 -12.71 -32.19 13.32
N TYR A 414 -13.64 -31.41 12.74
CA TYR A 414 -15.01 -31.85 12.52
C TYR A 414 -15.10 -33.11 11.62
N TYR A 415 -14.49 -33.08 10.42
CA TYR A 415 -14.57 -34.24 9.51
C TYR A 415 -13.78 -35.45 10.02
N LEU A 416 -12.71 -35.22 10.80
CA LEU A 416 -11.99 -36.32 11.47
C LEU A 416 -12.88 -37.02 12.49
N ASN A 417 -13.63 -36.26 13.30
CA ASN A 417 -14.58 -36.80 14.27
C ASN A 417 -15.72 -37.58 13.60
N GLN A 418 -16.16 -37.12 12.42
CA GLN A 418 -17.16 -37.82 11.60
C GLN A 418 -16.58 -39.01 10.81
N LYS A 419 -15.26 -39.22 10.84
CA LYS A 419 -14.53 -40.21 10.02
C LYS A 419 -14.76 -40.04 8.52
N ASP A 420 -15.03 -38.81 8.07
CA ASP A 420 -15.14 -38.47 6.66
C ASP A 420 -13.75 -38.20 6.05
N TYR A 421 -13.03 -39.30 5.81
CA TYR A 421 -11.69 -39.24 5.26
C TYR A 421 -11.64 -38.76 3.81
N GLU A 422 -12.74 -38.86 3.07
CA GLU A 422 -12.79 -38.40 1.67
C GLU A 422 -12.83 -36.88 1.60
N THR A 423 -13.66 -36.23 2.42
CA THR A 423 -13.68 -34.76 2.52
C THR A 423 -12.35 -34.22 3.06
N LEU A 424 -11.71 -34.90 4.00
CA LEU A 424 -10.37 -34.51 4.48
C LEU A 424 -9.32 -34.55 3.36
N LYS A 425 -9.32 -35.60 2.52
CA LYS A 425 -8.43 -35.71 1.35
C LYS A 425 -8.72 -34.61 0.32
N GLU A 426 -9.99 -34.25 0.13
CA GLU A 426 -10.41 -33.16 -0.76
C GLU A 426 -9.79 -31.83 -0.33
N ILE A 427 -9.99 -31.44 0.93
CA ILE A 427 -9.45 -30.19 1.49
C ILE A 427 -7.92 -30.19 1.39
N GLN A 428 -7.28 -31.30 1.79
CA GLN A 428 -5.81 -31.42 1.73
C GLN A 428 -5.29 -31.28 0.29
N LYS A 429 -5.93 -31.94 -0.68
CA LYS A 429 -5.54 -31.86 -2.09
C LYS A 429 -5.65 -30.44 -2.63
N PHE A 430 -6.73 -29.73 -2.31
CA PHE A 430 -6.93 -28.35 -2.73
C PHE A 430 -5.83 -27.43 -2.17
N ILE A 431 -5.56 -27.52 -0.87
CA ILE A 431 -4.50 -26.70 -0.23
C ILE A 431 -3.11 -27.05 -0.78
N LYS A 432 -2.81 -28.32 -1.04
CA LYS A 432 -1.55 -28.74 -1.69
C LYS A 432 -1.38 -28.10 -3.07
N LEU A 433 -2.42 -28.13 -3.91
CA LEU A 433 -2.39 -27.51 -5.24
C LEU A 433 -2.20 -25.99 -5.14
N TYR A 434 -2.93 -25.35 -4.23
CA TYR A 434 -2.81 -23.92 -3.95
C TYR A 434 -1.40 -23.53 -3.52
N MET A 435 -0.80 -24.25 -2.57
CA MET A 435 0.56 -24.00 -2.09
C MET A 435 1.62 -24.25 -3.17
N LYS A 436 1.47 -25.33 -3.96
CA LYS A 436 2.37 -25.64 -5.08
C LYS A 436 2.33 -24.54 -6.15
N GLY A 437 1.16 -23.98 -6.45
CA GLY A 437 1.00 -22.83 -7.35
C GLY A 437 1.76 -21.57 -6.90
N ARG A 438 2.23 -21.53 -5.65
CA ARG A 438 3.02 -20.43 -5.08
C ARG A 438 4.46 -20.79 -4.77
N GLY A 439 4.95 -21.92 -5.29
CA GLY A 439 6.34 -22.33 -5.12
C GLY A 439 6.67 -22.88 -3.73
N TYR A 440 5.67 -23.19 -2.89
CA TYR A 440 5.91 -23.92 -1.66
C TYR A 440 6.11 -25.41 -1.96
N ASN A 441 7.16 -25.99 -1.38
CA ASN A 441 7.34 -27.44 -1.35
C ASN A 441 6.33 -28.05 -0.38
N VAL A 442 5.36 -28.80 -0.89
CA VAL A 442 4.36 -29.48 -0.07
C VAL A 442 4.63 -30.98 -0.12
N ILE A 443 4.98 -31.56 1.02
CA ILE A 443 5.17 -33.01 1.20
C ILE A 443 3.82 -33.69 1.35
#